data_AF-A0A958ZKI2-F1
#
_entry.id   AF-A0A958ZKI2-F1
#
_cell.length_a   1.000
_cell.length_b   1.000
_cell.length_c   1.000
_cell.angle_alpha   90.00
_cell.angle_beta   90.00
_cell.angle_gamma   90.00
#
_symmetry.space_group_name_H-M   'P 1'
#
loop_
_entity.id
_entity.type
_entity.pdbx_description
1 polymer ?
#
loop_
_entity_poly.entity_id
_entity_poly.type
_entity_poly.pdbx_seq_one_letter_code
_entity_poly.pdbx_strand_id
1 'polypeptide(L)' 'MSWYSTWFDSPYYHQLYAHRDYREADTFVKRLMKYLRLPLGARILDLGCGTGRHSHAMASLGYAVTGIDLSKRNILA' A
#
# COMPACT_ATOMS: atom_id res chain seq x y z
N MET A 1 -19.05 -11.38 -13.41
CA MET A 1 -18.08 -10.61 -12.59
C MET A 1 -17.85 -11.38 -11.32
N SER A 2 -16.59 -11.59 -10.95
CA SER A 2 -16.23 -12.35 -9.75
C SER A 2 -16.44 -11.50 -8.49
N TRP A 3 -16.92 -12.13 -7.42
CA TRP A 3 -17.30 -11.46 -6.16
C TRP A 3 -16.19 -10.58 -5.53
N TYR A 4 -14.92 -10.94 -5.73
CA TYR A 4 -13.78 -10.19 -5.19
C TYR A 4 -13.65 -8.80 -5.82
N SER A 5 -13.97 -8.64 -7.11
CA SER A 5 -13.85 -7.34 -7.80
C SER A 5 -14.82 -6.29 -7.26
N THR A 6 -16.05 -6.69 -6.92
CA THR A 6 -17.07 -5.79 -6.37
C THR A 6 -16.87 -5.47 -4.90
N TRP A 7 -16.20 -6.36 -4.16
CA TRP A 7 -15.96 -6.16 -2.73
C TRP A 7 -14.99 -4.99 -2.45
N PHE A 8 -13.87 -4.95 -3.17
CA PHE A 8 -12.84 -3.92 -2.98
C PHE A 8 -13.26 -2.52 -3.45
N ASP A 9 -14.25 -2.43 -4.35
CA ASP A 9 -14.86 -1.16 -4.76
C ASP A 9 -16.04 -0.74 -3.86
N SER A 10 -16.45 -1.58 -2.90
CA SER A 10 -17.61 -1.30 -2.07
C SER A 10 -17.30 -0.25 -0.97
N PRO A 11 -18.27 0.58 -0.58
CA PRO A 11 -18.09 1.55 0.50
C PRO A 11 -17.79 0.90 1.86
N TYR A 12 -18.22 -0.36 2.07
CA TYR A 12 -17.97 -1.11 3.30
C TYR A 12 -16.49 -1.44 3.52
N TYR A 13 -15.74 -1.61 2.43
CA TYR A 13 -14.29 -1.85 2.51
C TYR A 13 -13.59 -0.66 3.16
N HIS A 14 -13.89 0.57 2.72
CA HIS A 14 -13.30 1.78 3.28
C HIS A 14 -13.68 1.98 4.75
N GLN A 15 -14.92 1.63 5.15
CA GLN A 15 -15.35 1.73 6.54
C GLN A 15 -14.60 0.75 7.46
N LEU A 16 -14.40 -0.50 7.02
CA LEU A 16 -13.69 -1.50 7.82
C LEU A 16 -12.22 -1.13 8.05
N TYR A 17 -11.57 -0.54 7.04
CA TYR A 17 -10.14 -0.19 7.08
C TYR A 17 -9.85 1.26 7.48
N ALA A 18 -10.88 2.05 7.85
CA ALA A 18 -10.73 3.47 8.20
C ALA A 18 -9.76 3.74 9.37
N HIS A 19 -9.55 2.76 10.25
CA HIS A 19 -8.65 2.87 11.40
C HIS A 19 -7.16 2.77 11.05
N ARG A 20 -6.82 2.37 9.81
CA ARG A 20 -5.42 2.26 9.37
C ARG A 20 -4.95 3.60 8.82
N ASP A 21 -3.95 4.17 9.47
CA ASP A 21 -3.40 5.46 9.10
C ASP A 21 -1.96 5.36 8.56
N TYR A 22 -1.44 6.50 8.12
CA TYR A 22 -0.08 6.62 7.60
C TYR A 22 1.00 6.40 8.67
N ARG A 23 0.72 6.67 9.95
CA ARG A 23 1.70 6.51 11.03
C ARG A 23 1.96 5.04 11.34
N GLU A 24 0.89 4.23 11.35
CA GLU A 24 1.00 2.78 11.48
C GLU A 24 1.77 2.19 10.29
N ALA A 25 1.42 2.61 9.06
CA ALA A 25 2.11 2.19 7.83
C ALA A 25 3.62 2.48 7.90
N ASP A 26 3.99 3.70 8.29
CA ASP A 26 5.37 4.14 8.46
C ASP A 26 6.14 3.25 9.45
N THR A 27 5.52 2.97 10.59
CA THR A 27 6.13 2.17 11.66
C THR A 27 6.36 0.74 11.20
N PHE A 28 5.36 0.15 10.53
CA PHE A 28 5.45 -1.19 9.96
C PHE A 28 6.55 -1.28 8.89
N VAL A 29 6.53 -0.38 7.90
CA VAL A 29 7.48 -0.38 6.78
C VAL A 29 8.92 -0.18 7.28
N LYS A 30 9.17 0.74 8.22
CA LYS A 30 10.51 0.95 8.79
C LYS A 30 11.06 -0.33 9.43
N ARG A 31 10.22 -1.07 10.17
CA ARG A 31 10.60 -2.35 10.79
C ARG A 31 10.87 -3.42 9.72
N LEU A 32 9.99 -3.53 8.72
CA LEU A 32 10.13 -4.49 7.63
C LEU A 32 11.40 -4.26 6.82
N MET A 33 11.69 -3.02 6.41
CA MET A 33 12.87 -2.69 5.62
C MET A 33 14.17 -2.92 6.40
N LYS A 34 14.18 -2.64 7.70
CA LYS A 34 15.30 -2.98 8.59
C LYS A 34 15.57 -4.49 8.64
N TYR A 35 14.51 -5.31 8.62
CA TYR A 35 14.64 -6.77 8.59
C TYR A 35 15.13 -7.29 7.24
N LEU A 36 14.56 -6.79 6.14
CA LEU A 36 14.91 -7.23 4.78
C LEU A 36 16.30 -6.78 4.33
N ARG A 37 16.80 -5.65 4.87
CA ARG A 37 18.13 -5.08 4.56
C ARG A 37 18.35 -4.91 3.06
N LEU A 38 17.32 -4.44 2.36
CA LEU A 38 17.40 -4.18 0.92
C LEU A 38 18.38 -3.03 0.64
N PRO A 39 19.14 -3.07 -0.46
CA PRO A 39 19.95 -1.95 -0.91
C PRO A 39 19.10 -0.68 -1.09
N LEU A 40 19.66 0.48 -0.76
CA LEU A 40 18.99 1.76 -1.03
C LEU A 40 18.72 1.89 -2.54
N GLY A 41 17.55 2.39 -2.91
CA GLY A 41 17.12 2.47 -4.31
C GLY A 41 16.66 1.14 -4.92
N ALA A 42 16.59 0.04 -4.13
CA ALA A 42 15.99 -1.19 -4.61
C ALA A 42 14.57 -0.97 -5.14
N ARG A 43 14.20 -1.72 -6.19
CA ARG A 43 12.87 -1.68 -6.78
C ARG A 43 11.90 -2.57 -6.01
N ILE A 44 10.73 -2.03 -5.67
CA ILE A 44 9.70 -2.73 -4.91
C ILE A 44 8.38 -2.65 -5.66
N LEU A 45 7.68 -3.79 -5.75
CA LEU A 45 6.31 -3.88 -6.26
C LEU A 45 5.34 -4.04 -5.06
N ASP A 46 4.44 -3.09 -4.88
CA ASP A 46 3.35 -3.14 -3.89
C ASP A 46 2.06 -3.58 -4.59
N LEU A 47 1.73 -4.86 -4.45
CA LEU A 47 0.59 -5.51 -5.11
C LEU A 47 -0.66 -5.42 -4.23
N GLY A 48 -1.72 -4.78 -4.74
CA GLY A 48 -2.89 -4.44 -3.93
C GLY A 48 -2.61 -3.25 -3.01
N CYS A 49 -2.00 -2.20 -3.56
CA CYS A 49 -1.48 -1.08 -2.78
C CYS A 49 -2.58 -0.20 -2.13
N GLY A 50 -3.85 -0.37 -2.52
CA GLY A 50 -4.92 0.53 -2.14
C GLY A 50 -4.56 1.98 -2.48
N THR A 51 -4.83 2.91 -1.56
CA THR A 51 -4.46 4.33 -1.67
C THR A 51 -2.97 4.61 -1.43
N GLY A 52 -2.13 3.58 -1.32
CA GLY A 52 -0.68 3.73 -1.38
C GLY A 52 0.03 4.05 -0.06
N ARG A 53 -0.62 3.91 1.11
CA ARG A 53 0.01 4.27 2.41
C ARG A 53 1.38 3.60 2.67
N HIS A 54 1.53 2.32 2.31
CA HIS A 54 2.81 1.62 2.43
C HIS A 54 3.78 2.01 1.30
N SER A 55 3.26 2.17 0.09
CA SER A 55 4.04 2.64 -1.06
C SER A 55 4.72 3.98 -0.77
N HIS A 56 3.98 4.94 -0.19
CA HIS A 56 4.52 6.23 0.24
C HIS A 56 5.57 6.09 1.34
N ALA A 57 5.32 5.27 2.36
CA ALA A 57 6.29 5.01 3.43
C ALA A 57 7.61 4.41 2.87
N MET A 58 7.51 3.46 1.93
CA MET A 58 8.68 2.86 1.28
C MET A 58 9.42 3.88 0.40
N ALA A 59 8.72 4.66 -0.41
CA ALA A 59 9.33 5.70 -1.24
C ALA A 59 10.05 6.76 -0.38
N SER A 60 9.46 7.14 0.76
CA SER A 60 10.05 8.10 1.71
C SER A 60 11.36 7.62 2.34
N LEU A 61 11.62 6.31 2.33
CA LEU A 61 12.89 5.71 2.77
C LEU A 61 13.92 5.58 1.63
N GLY A 62 13.61 6.08 0.42
CA GLY A 62 14.51 6.09 -0.72
C GLY A 62 14.47 4.83 -1.61
N TYR A 63 13.38 4.07 -1.56
CA TYR A 63 13.16 2.93 -2.46
C TYR A 63 12.41 3.34 -3.74
N ALA A 64 12.65 2.62 -4.84
CA ALA A 64 11.94 2.82 -6.10
C ALA A 64 10.67 1.94 -6.12
N VAL A 65 9.53 2.53 -5.80
CA VAL A 65 8.28 1.78 -5.58
C VAL A 65 7.35 1.88 -6.78
N THR A 66 6.77 0.75 -7.18
CA THR A 66 5.62 0.68 -8.09
C THR A 66 4.44 0.09 -7.33
N GLY A 67 3.37 0.86 -7.15
CA GLY A 67 2.11 0.36 -6.59
C GLY A 67 1.12 -0.01 -7.69
N ILE A 68 0.47 -1.16 -7.57
CA ILE A 68 -0.64 -1.54 -8.44
C ILE A 68 -1.83 -1.99 -7.61
N ASP A 69 -3.02 -1.59 -8.03
CA ASP A 69 -4.28 -2.00 -7.43
C ASP A 69 -5.31 -2.30 -8.51
N LEU A 70 -6.20 -3.26 -8.25
CA LEU A 70 -7.27 -3.60 -9.19
C LEU A 70 -8.33 -2.49 -9.22
N SER A 71 -8.58 -1.84 -8.09
CA SER A 71 -9.54 -0.75 -7.99
C SER A 71 -8.93 0.53 -8.55
N LYS A 72 -9.48 1.02 -9.66
CA LYS A 72 -9.10 2.33 -10.20
C LYS A 72 -9.37 3.46 -9.20
N ARG A 73 -10.39 3.31 -8.34
CA ARG A 73 -10.74 4.31 -7.32
C ARG A 73 -9.60 4.47 -6.32
N ASN A 74 -8.95 3.38 -5.92
CA ASN A 74 -7.83 3.42 -4.99
C ASN A 74 -6.58 4.14 -5.56
N ILE A 75 -6.37 4.07 -6.88
CA ILE A 75 -5.22 4.71 -7.55
C ILE A 75 -5.47 6.20 -7.86
N LEU A 76 -6.72 6.58 -8.14
CA LEU A 76 -7.09 7.95 -8.51
C LEU A 76 -7.53 8.83 -7.32
N ALA A 77 -7.55 8.27 -6.11
CA ALA A 77 -8.00 8.94 -4.88
C ALA A 77 -7.01 10.00 -4.37
#